data_AF-A0A3D6B5C8-F1
#
_entry.id   AF-A0A3D6B5C8-F1
#
_cell.length_a   1.000
_cell.length_b   1.000
_cell.length_c   1.000
_cell.angle_alpha   90.00
_cell.angle_beta   90.00
_cell.angle_gamma   90.00
#
_symmetry.space_group_name_H-M   'P 1'
#
loop_
_entity.id
_entity.type
_entity.pdbx_description
1 polymer ?
#
loop_
_entity_poly.entity_id
_entity_poly.type
_entity_poly.pdbx_seq_one_letter_code
_entity_poly.pdbx_strand_id
1 'polypeptide(L)'
;MPSFRDIMYTTAHAEIQVGEIAKQTGNLGKARVCARRGCFFAISLWLEFNPKKDWGDSAMSMLTHLQEDESIPKNIKDAAERLTKKVDQNFETGTEIDPLRDGETIIEYFLDKKNLKEM
;
A
#
# COMPACT_ATOMS: atom_id res chain seq x y z
N MET A 1 -17.65 20.16 2.20
CA MET A 1 -16.98 19.07 2.93
C MET A 1 -16.35 18.15 1.90
N PRO A 2 -15.09 17.76 2.03
CA PRO A 2 -14.47 16.76 1.15
C PRO A 2 -15.29 15.46 1.21
N SER A 3 -15.43 14.75 0.08
CA SER A 3 -16.06 13.43 0.10
C SER A 3 -15.15 12.42 0.78
N PHE A 4 -15.71 11.29 1.26
CA PHE A 4 -14.93 10.18 1.80
C PHE A 4 -13.82 9.73 0.85
N ARG A 5 -14.14 9.67 -0.45
CA ARG A 5 -13.18 9.36 -1.51
C ARG A 5 -12.02 10.35 -1.54
N ASP A 6 -12.30 11.64 -1.48
CA ASP A 6 -11.26 12.68 -1.52
C ASP A 6 -10.34 12.57 -0.31
N ILE A 7 -10.90 12.26 0.86
CA ILE A 7 -10.15 12.03 2.10
C ILE A 7 -9.22 10.84 1.91
N MET A 8 -9.74 9.67 1.55
CA MET A 8 -8.93 8.46 1.41
C MET A 8 -7.83 8.60 0.34
N TYR A 9 -8.17 9.19 -0.80
CA TYR A 9 -7.20 9.48 -1.87
C TYR A 9 -6.08 10.39 -1.36
N THR A 10 -6.44 11.51 -0.74
CA THR A 10 -5.47 12.49 -0.25
C THR A 10 -4.61 11.90 0.87
N THR A 11 -5.20 11.14 1.79
CA THR A 11 -4.48 10.51 2.89
C THR A 11 -3.52 9.44 2.38
N ALA A 12 -3.88 8.64 1.38
CA ALA A 12 -2.98 7.65 0.78
C ALA A 12 -1.68 8.30 0.25
N HIS A 13 -1.82 9.38 -0.53
CA HIS A 13 -0.66 10.11 -1.06
C HIS A 13 0.10 10.90 0.02
N ALA A 14 -0.58 11.43 1.03
CA ALA A 14 0.06 12.12 2.14
C ALA A 14 0.96 11.16 2.95
N GLU A 15 0.55 9.91 3.15
CA GLU A 15 1.40 8.90 3.81
C GLU A 15 2.69 8.66 3.01
N ILE A 16 2.64 8.59 1.68
CA ILE A 16 3.85 8.47 0.85
C ILE A 16 4.78 9.67 1.06
N GLN A 17 4.25 10.90 1.07
CA GLN A 17 5.06 12.10 1.33
C GLN A 17 5.72 12.09 2.71
N VAL A 18 4.99 11.69 3.75
CA VAL A 18 5.55 11.52 5.10
C VAL A 18 6.63 10.44 5.12
N GLY A 19 6.44 9.38 4.34
CA GLY A 19 7.40 8.32 4.15
C GLY A 19 8.69 8.78 3.47
N GLU A 20 8.60 9.63 2.43
CA GLU A 20 9.76 10.21 1.76
C GLU A 20 10.58 11.08 2.71
N ILE A 21 9.93 11.91 3.52
CA ILE A 21 10.60 12.71 4.56
C ILE A 21 11.30 11.79 5.57
N ALA A 22 10.67 10.68 5.96
CA ALA A 22 11.28 9.70 6.86
C ALA A 22 12.50 9.02 6.23
N LYS A 23 12.42 8.65 4.95
CA LYS A 23 13.53 8.07 4.19
C LYS A 23 14.71 9.04 4.08
N GLN A 24 14.45 10.32 3.76
CA GLN A 24 15.47 11.37 3.68
C GLN A 24 16.19 11.62 5.02
N THR A 25 15.52 11.36 6.14
CA THR A 25 16.10 11.44 7.49
C THR A 25 16.71 10.11 7.98
N GLY A 26 16.85 9.11 7.10
CA GLY A 26 17.44 7.80 7.39
C GLY A 26 16.51 6.83 8.13
N ASN A 27 15.24 7.19 8.34
CA ASN A 27 14.26 6.36 9.04
C ASN A 27 13.50 5.45 8.07
N LEU A 28 14.21 4.46 7.53
CA LEU A 28 13.66 3.48 6.57
C LEU A 28 12.51 2.64 7.16
N GLY A 29 12.55 2.35 8.46
CA GLY A 29 11.47 1.65 9.16
C GLY A 29 10.16 2.44 9.11
N LYS A 30 10.22 3.74 9.42
CA LYS A 30 9.06 4.63 9.31
C LYS A 30 8.61 4.81 7.87
N ALA A 31 9.53 4.93 6.91
CA ALA A 31 9.18 5.00 5.48
C ALA A 31 8.33 3.78 5.05
N ARG A 32 8.72 2.57 5.46
CA ARG A 32 7.95 1.35 5.19
C ARG A 32 6.58 1.34 5.86
N VAL A 33 6.48 1.82 7.11
CA VAL A 33 5.18 1.95 7.79
C VAL A 33 4.26 2.92 7.05
N CYS A 34 4.79 4.06 6.60
CA CYS A 34 4.06 5.03 5.79
C CYS A 34 3.57 4.41 4.46
N ALA A 35 4.42 3.68 3.74
CA ALA A 35 4.01 2.97 2.52
C ALA A 35 2.82 2.01 2.77
N ARG A 36 2.89 1.20 3.83
CA ARG A 36 1.80 0.28 4.21
C ARG A 36 0.52 1.02 4.56
N ARG A 37 0.61 2.15 5.26
CA ARG A 37 -0.56 3.00 5.59
C ARG A 37 -1.18 3.62 4.35
N GLY A 38 -0.36 4.10 3.41
CA GLY A 38 -0.85 4.57 2.11
C GLY A 38 -1.64 3.50 1.37
N CYS A 39 -1.11 2.27 1.33
CA CYS A 39 -1.82 1.12 0.75
C CYS A 39 -3.15 0.85 1.45
N PHE A 40 -3.20 0.89 2.78
CA PHE A 40 -4.43 0.69 3.55
C PHE A 40 -5.53 1.66 3.10
N PHE A 41 -5.23 2.96 2.97
CA PHE A 41 -6.24 3.93 2.54
C PHE A 41 -6.72 3.71 1.11
N ALA A 42 -5.80 3.37 0.19
CA ALA A 42 -6.15 3.08 -1.20
C ALA A 42 -7.03 1.83 -1.32
N ILE A 43 -6.65 0.74 -0.64
CA ILE A 43 -7.39 -0.53 -0.64
C ILE A 43 -8.74 -0.36 0.05
N SER A 44 -8.81 0.37 1.17
CA SER A 44 -10.07 0.65 1.89
C SER A 44 -11.08 1.36 0.98
N LEU A 45 -10.62 2.37 0.24
CA LEU A 45 -11.48 3.06 -0.73
C LEU A 45 -11.97 2.13 -1.84
N TRP A 46 -11.13 1.21 -2.31
CA TRP A 46 -11.54 0.24 -3.32
C TRP A 46 -12.53 -0.81 -2.79
N LEU A 47 -12.36 -1.27 -1.54
CA LEU A 47 -13.24 -2.24 -0.88
C LEU A 47 -14.67 -1.70 -0.68
N GLU A 48 -14.84 -0.39 -0.50
CA GLU A 48 -16.16 0.26 -0.48
C GLU A 48 -16.96 0.01 -1.77
N PHE A 49 -16.27 -0.08 -2.92
CA PHE A 49 -16.88 -0.41 -4.21
C PHE A 49 -16.91 -1.92 -4.49
N ASN A 50 -16.24 -2.72 -3.65
CA ASN A 50 -16.07 -4.17 -3.80
C ASN A 50 -16.43 -4.94 -2.51
N PRO A 51 -17.65 -4.77 -1.95
CA PRO A 51 -18.01 -5.24 -0.60
C PRO A 51 -18.04 -6.77 -0.45
N LYS A 52 -17.88 -7.54 -1.54
CA LYS A 52 -17.76 -9.00 -1.50
C LYS A 52 -16.37 -9.47 -1.06
N LYS A 53 -15.38 -8.59 -1.07
CA LYS A 53 -14.00 -8.88 -0.66
C LYS A 53 -13.84 -8.44 0.80
N ASP A 54 -13.49 -9.39 1.67
CA ASP A 54 -13.11 -9.10 3.05
C ASP A 54 -11.61 -9.35 3.20
N TRP A 55 -10.82 -8.29 3.16
CA TRP A 55 -9.36 -8.33 3.30
C TRP A 55 -8.89 -7.83 4.69
N GLY A 56 -9.83 -7.70 5.64
CA GLY A 56 -9.60 -7.26 7.02
C GLY A 56 -9.27 -5.78 7.20
N ASP A 57 -9.10 -5.38 8.47
CA ASP A 57 -9.06 -3.97 8.89
C ASP A 57 -7.65 -3.40 9.11
N SER A 58 -6.62 -4.06 8.61
CA SER A 58 -5.23 -3.62 8.79
C SER A 58 -4.45 -3.61 7.48
N ALA A 59 -3.47 -2.72 7.37
CA ALA A 59 -2.57 -2.69 6.23
C ALA A 59 -1.91 -4.06 5.97
N MET A 60 -1.51 -4.77 7.05
CA MET A 60 -0.83 -6.06 6.94
C MET A 60 -1.79 -7.18 6.50
N SER A 61 -3.04 -7.21 6.97
CA SER A 61 -4.03 -8.18 6.52
C SER A 61 -4.36 -7.96 5.04
N MET A 62 -4.60 -6.71 4.65
CA MET A 62 -4.90 -6.36 3.26
C MET A 62 -3.76 -6.73 2.31
N LEU A 63 -2.51 -6.41 2.67
CA LEU A 63 -1.34 -6.76 1.87
C LEU A 63 -1.10 -8.27 1.81
N THR A 64 -1.42 -9.02 2.87
CA THR A 64 -1.33 -10.49 2.85
C THR A 64 -2.38 -11.08 1.91
N HIS A 65 -3.63 -10.64 2.00
CA HIS A 65 -4.69 -11.11 1.10
C HIS A 65 -4.41 -10.77 -0.36
N LEU A 66 -3.83 -9.60 -0.62
CA LEU A 66 -3.44 -9.19 -1.96
C LEU A 66 -2.47 -10.19 -2.62
N GLN A 67 -1.57 -10.80 -1.84
CA GLN A 67 -0.61 -11.79 -2.34
C GLN A 67 -1.29 -13.11 -2.75
N GLU A 68 -2.43 -13.43 -2.14
CA GLU A 68 -3.16 -14.68 -2.36
C GLU A 68 -4.23 -14.55 -3.45
N ASP A 69 -4.68 -13.33 -3.75
CA ASP A 69 -5.75 -13.11 -4.72
C ASP A 69 -5.26 -13.26 -6.17
N GLU A 70 -5.81 -14.25 -6.87
CA GLU A 70 -5.46 -14.57 -8.27
C GLU A 70 -5.87 -13.48 -9.26
N SER A 71 -6.86 -12.64 -8.92
CA SER A 71 -7.28 -11.52 -9.76
C SER A 71 -6.26 -10.38 -9.77
N ILE A 72 -5.31 -10.38 -8.83
CA ILE A 72 -4.33 -9.32 -8.69
C ILE A 72 -3.09 -9.59 -9.56
N PRO A 73 -2.65 -8.60 -10.38
CA PRO A 73 -1.46 -8.74 -11.21
C PRO A 73 -0.20 -9.06 -10.40
N LYS A 74 0.68 -9.88 -10.98
CA LYS A 74 1.91 -10.35 -10.32
C LYS A 74 2.78 -9.22 -9.76
N ASN A 75 2.93 -8.10 -10.49
CA ASN A 75 3.73 -6.97 -10.03
C ASN A 75 3.19 -6.34 -8.73
N ILE A 76 1.87 -6.30 -8.55
CA ILE A 76 1.23 -5.78 -7.33
C ILE A 76 1.44 -6.76 -6.18
N LYS A 77 1.32 -8.08 -6.46
CA LYS A 77 1.59 -9.14 -5.48
C LYS A 77 3.04 -9.12 -5.00
N ASP A 78 3.99 -9.03 -5.91
CA ASP A 78 5.42 -8.95 -5.58
C ASP A 78 5.71 -7.69 -4.74
N ALA A 79 5.06 -6.55 -5.01
CA ALA A 79 5.19 -5.33 -4.21
C ALA A 79 4.63 -5.50 -2.79
N ALA A 80 3.47 -6.15 -2.65
CA ALA A 80 2.90 -6.44 -1.33
C ALA A 80 3.78 -7.40 -0.54
N GLU A 81 4.34 -8.44 -1.16
CA GLU A 81 5.27 -9.38 -0.53
C GLU A 81 6.51 -8.64 0.02
N ARG A 82 7.12 -7.76 -0.78
CA ARG A 82 8.26 -6.94 -0.33
C ARG A 82 7.90 -6.03 0.84
N LEU A 83 6.70 -5.44 0.81
CA LEU A 83 6.22 -4.60 1.90
C LEU A 83 5.92 -5.40 3.17
N THR A 84 5.45 -6.64 3.10
CA THR A 84 5.15 -7.46 4.28
C THR A 84 6.38 -8.20 4.83
N LYS A 85 7.43 -8.37 4.03
CA LYS A 85 8.67 -9.02 4.45
C LYS A 85 9.21 -8.37 5.73
N LYS A 86 9.48 -9.22 6.75
CA LYS A 86 10.16 -8.79 7.97
C LYS A 86 11.58 -8.38 7.59
N VAL A 87 11.99 -7.19 8.04
CA VAL A 87 13.40 -6.79 7.97
C VAL A 87 14.14 -7.68 8.96
N ASP A 88 15.16 -8.38 8.51
CA ASP A 88 16.03 -9.18 9.36
C ASP A 88 16.84 -8.27 10.29
N GLN A 89 17.32 -8.83 11.40
CA GLN A 89 17.97 -8.11 12.49
C GLN A 89 19.26 -7.37 12.09
N ASN A 90 19.74 -7.56 10.85
CA ASN A 90 20.95 -6.93 10.34
C ASN A 90 20.71 -5.60 9.64
N PHE A 91 19.46 -5.16 9.41
CA PHE A 91 19.13 -3.97 8.62
C PHE A 91 19.76 -3.94 7.21
N GLU A 92 20.42 -5.01 6.80
CA GLU A 92 20.98 -5.21 5.48
C GLU A 92 19.86 -5.75 4.61
N THR A 93 19.02 -4.86 4.07
CA THR A 93 18.22 -5.22 2.92
C THR A 93 19.18 -5.49 1.77
N GLY A 94 19.65 -6.73 1.66
CA GLY A 94 20.31 -7.26 0.48
C GLY A 94 19.35 -7.04 -0.69
N THR A 95 19.72 -6.12 -1.57
CA THR A 95 18.91 -5.47 -2.61
C THR A 95 18.08 -4.28 -2.10
N GLU A 96 18.43 -3.11 -2.63
CA GLU A 96 17.87 -1.77 -2.45
C GLU A 96 16.39 -1.71 -2.89
N ILE A 97 15.51 -2.32 -2.09
CA ILE A 97 14.06 -2.28 -2.33
C ILE A 97 13.51 -1.03 -1.66
N ASP A 98 13.02 -0.09 -2.47
CA ASP A 98 12.37 1.12 -1.99
C ASP A 98 10.91 0.83 -1.58
N PRO A 99 10.59 0.78 -0.28
CA PRO A 99 9.24 0.47 0.17
C PRO A 99 8.23 1.53 -0.26
N LEU A 100 8.65 2.78 -0.46
CA LEU A 100 7.74 3.84 -0.89
C LEU A 100 7.29 3.62 -2.32
N ARG A 101 8.21 3.16 -3.19
CA ARG A 101 7.89 2.83 -4.58
C ARG A 101 6.94 1.63 -4.72
N ASP A 102 7.12 0.62 -3.86
CA ASP A 102 6.17 -0.49 -3.76
C ASP A 102 4.79 0.00 -3.30
N GLY A 103 4.76 0.90 -2.32
CA GLY A 103 3.53 1.53 -1.83
C GLY A 103 2.81 2.32 -2.93
N GLU A 104 3.53 3.18 -3.65
CA GLU A 104 2.99 3.95 -4.79
C GLU A 104 2.39 3.03 -5.85
N THR A 105 3.09 1.96 -6.23
CA THR A 105 2.63 1.02 -7.24
C THR A 105 1.27 0.39 -6.86
N ILE A 106 1.11 0.02 -5.59
CA ILE A 106 -0.15 -0.54 -5.08
C ILE A 106 -1.24 0.55 -5.02
N ILE A 107 -0.90 1.75 -4.54
CA ILE A 107 -1.84 2.88 -4.45
C ILE A 107 -2.38 3.23 -5.84
N GLU A 108 -1.50 3.40 -6.83
CA GLU A 108 -1.88 3.71 -8.21
C GLU A 108 -2.80 2.63 -8.78
N TYR A 109 -2.51 1.36 -8.52
CA TYR A 109 -3.37 0.26 -8.95
C TYR A 109 -4.80 0.38 -8.38
N PHE A 110 -4.97 0.58 -7.07
CA PHE A 110 -6.31 0.64 -6.48
C PHE A 110 -7.05 1.97 -6.72
N LEU A 111 -6.31 3.05 -6.96
CA LEU A 111 -6.91 4.38 -7.20
C LEU A 111 -7.14 4.68 -8.68
N ASP A 112 -6.64 3.84 -9.60
CA ASP A 112 -6.98 3.95 -11.02
C ASP A 112 -8.50 3.85 -11.20
N LYS A 113 -9.06 4.78 -11.96
CA LYS A 113 -10.50 4.92 -12.21
C LYS A 113 -11.10 3.66 -12.83
N LYS A 114 -10.31 2.88 -13.57
CA LYS A 114 -10.75 1.60 -14.13
C LYS A 114 -11.05 0.59 -13.01
N ASN A 115 -10.14 0.47 -12.06
CA ASN A 115 -10.24 -0.49 -10.96
C ASN A 115 -11.26 -0.07 -9.89
N LEU A 116 -11.58 1.23 -9.78
CA LEU A 116 -12.61 1.75 -8.87
C LEU A 116 -14.07 1.56 -9.36
N LYS A 117 -14.27 1.22 -10.64
CA LYS A 117 -15.62 1.11 -11.23
C LYS A 117 -15.91 -0.23 -11.90
N GLU A 118 -14.90 -1.04 -12.20
CA GLU A 118 -15.08 -2.31 -12.90
C GLU A 118 -14.32 -3.42 -12.19
N MET A 119 -15.04 -4.22 -11.39
CA MET A 119 -15.00 -5.69 -11.34
C MET A 119 -16.34 -6.23 -10.84
#